data_AF-A0A0R1P475-F1
#
_entry.id   AF-A0A0R1P475-F1
#
_cell.length_a   1.000
_cell.length_b   1.000
_cell.length_c   1.000
_cell.angle_alpha   90.00
_cell.angle_beta   90.00
_cell.angle_gamma   90.00
#
_symmetry.space_group_name_H-M   'P 1'
#
loop_
_entity.id
_entity.type
_entity.pdbx_description
1 polymer ?
#
loop_
_entity_poly.entity_id
_entity_poly.type
_entity_poly.pdbx_seq_one_letter_code
_entity_poly.pdbx_strand_id
1 'polypeptide(L)'
;MKSASQEAKNYLKSFEDWNLIYSRRKISNLANPIEHQQAKYELVERRTVVSAVNQIDPSSAIILECRFIKKYSTQKTIEQLARHDITITVGNFYHRQRKALLLAYEFMPKSHTKIVK
;
A
#
# COMPACT_ATOMS: atom_id res chain seq x y z
N MET A 1 -16.52 -8.58 8.12
CA MET A 1 -15.07 -8.33 8.36
C MET A 1 -14.12 -8.91 7.31
N LYS A 2 -14.26 -10.18 6.85
CA LYS A 2 -13.39 -10.74 5.79
C LYS A 2 -13.43 -9.91 4.49
N SER A 3 -14.60 -9.36 4.15
CA SER A 3 -14.79 -8.48 2.99
C SER A 3 -13.92 -7.21 3.06
N ALA A 4 -13.98 -6.45 4.17
CA ALA A 4 -13.23 -5.20 4.34
C ALA A 4 -11.71 -5.38 4.25
N SER A 5 -11.14 -6.39 4.91
CA SER A 5 -9.71 -6.67 4.79
C SER A 5 -9.30 -7.07 3.38
N GLN A 6 -10.17 -7.76 2.65
CA GLN A 6 -9.91 -8.15 1.27
C GLN A 6 -10.05 -6.95 0.31
N GLU A 7 -11.00 -6.06 0.55
CA GLU A 7 -11.18 -4.80 -0.19
C GLU A 7 -9.96 -3.89 0.00
N ALA A 8 -9.51 -3.69 1.23
CA ALA A 8 -8.30 -2.91 1.51
C ALA A 8 -7.05 -3.54 0.92
N LYS A 9 -6.94 -4.87 1.00
CA LYS A 9 -5.86 -5.59 0.34
C LYS A 9 -5.92 -5.38 -1.17
N ASN A 10 -7.10 -5.43 -1.79
CA ASN A 10 -7.25 -5.20 -3.22
C ASN A 10 -6.95 -3.76 -3.60
N TYR A 11 -7.37 -2.75 -2.83
CA TYR A 11 -7.06 -1.35 -3.06
C TYR A 11 -5.56 -1.04 -2.90
N LEU A 12 -4.93 -1.57 -1.85
CA LEU A 12 -3.50 -1.37 -1.63
C LEU A 12 -2.64 -2.20 -2.59
N LYS A 13 -3.15 -3.33 -3.10
CA LYS A 13 -2.48 -4.13 -4.13
C LYS A 13 -2.84 -3.73 -5.55
N SER A 14 -3.92 -2.99 -5.75
CA SER A 14 -4.22 -2.31 -7.02
C SER A 14 -3.26 -1.15 -7.22
N PHE A 15 -2.48 -0.79 -6.18
CA PHE A 15 -1.07 -0.49 -6.39
C PHE A 15 -0.34 -1.72 -6.87
N GLU A 16 -0.76 -2.16 -8.05
CA GLU A 16 0.15 -2.88 -8.84
C GLU A 16 1.22 -1.84 -9.17
N ASP A 17 2.47 -2.16 -8.86
CA ASP A 17 3.66 -1.64 -9.54
C ASP A 17 3.54 -1.95 -11.07
N TRP A 18 2.38 -1.61 -11.65
CA TRP A 18 1.78 -1.91 -12.95
C TRP A 18 1.72 -0.64 -13.78
N ASN A 19 2.73 -0.44 -14.58
CA ASN A 19 3.82 -1.40 -14.68
C ASN A 19 5.04 -0.61 -14.85
N LEU A 20 6.00 -0.88 -13.96
CA LEU A 20 7.34 -1.14 -14.44
C LEU A 20 7.89 0.02 -15.26
N ILE A 21 7.37 1.26 -15.14
CA ILE A 21 7.58 2.32 -16.12
C ILE A 21 7.55 1.72 -17.54
N TYR A 22 6.45 1.08 -17.96
CA TYR A 22 6.34 0.39 -19.24
C TYR A 22 7.39 -0.71 -19.51
N SER A 23 8.37 -0.96 -18.65
CA SER A 23 9.70 -1.36 -19.11
C SER A 23 10.30 -0.27 -19.98
N ARG A 24 10.92 0.70 -19.31
CA ARG A 24 12.24 1.16 -19.75
C ARG A 24 12.30 1.42 -21.25
N ARG A 25 11.47 2.28 -21.84
CA ARG A 25 11.94 2.94 -23.07
C ARG A 25 12.48 1.91 -24.09
N LYS A 26 11.88 0.71 -24.25
CA LYS A 26 12.56 -0.33 -25.04
C LYS A 26 12.65 0.07 -26.53
N ILE A 27 12.07 1.23 -26.89
CA ILE A 27 12.19 2.04 -28.11
C ILE A 27 11.98 3.52 -27.70
N SER A 28 12.93 4.45 -27.86
CA SER A 28 12.94 5.74 -27.12
C SER A 28 12.02 6.89 -27.57
N ASN A 29 10.91 6.69 -28.30
CA ASN A 29 10.30 7.80 -29.06
C ASN A 29 8.87 8.30 -28.69
N LEU A 30 8.12 7.74 -27.72
CA LEU A 30 6.71 8.16 -27.45
C LEU A 30 6.28 8.05 -25.97
N ALA A 31 6.57 9.03 -25.09
CA ALA A 31 6.07 9.03 -23.70
C ALA A 31 4.78 9.86 -23.55
N ASN A 32 3.75 9.33 -22.84
CA ASN A 32 2.49 10.03 -22.53
C ASN A 32 2.51 10.67 -21.13
N PRO A 33 2.49 12.02 -20.99
CA PRO A 33 2.57 12.71 -19.70
C PRO A 33 1.37 12.51 -18.75
N ILE A 34 0.18 12.24 -19.29
CA ILE A 34 -1.06 12.17 -18.51
C ILE A 34 -1.08 10.94 -17.60
N GLU A 35 -0.68 9.79 -18.16
CA GLU A 35 -0.65 8.51 -17.44
C GLU A 35 0.36 8.52 -16.29
N HIS A 36 1.52 9.17 -16.47
CA HIS A 36 2.51 9.37 -15.41
C HIS A 36 1.95 10.18 -14.24
N GLN A 37 1.16 11.21 -14.55
CA GLN A 37 0.55 12.05 -13.52
C GLN A 37 -0.52 11.29 -12.72
N GLN A 38 -1.30 10.44 -13.38
CA GLN A 38 -2.29 9.58 -12.73
C GLN A 38 -1.62 8.57 -11.78
N ALA A 39 -0.54 7.90 -12.21
CA ALA A 39 0.20 6.98 -11.36
C ALA A 39 0.78 7.65 -10.10
N LYS A 40 1.30 8.89 -10.24
CA LYS A 40 1.75 9.68 -9.09
C LYS A 40 0.61 9.97 -8.13
N TYR A 41 -0.53 10.43 -8.64
CA TYR A 41 -1.70 10.74 -7.82
C TYR A 41 -2.15 9.50 -7.03
N GLU A 42 -2.28 8.37 -7.70
CA GLU A 42 -2.68 7.10 -7.11
C GLU A 42 -1.72 6.58 -6.03
N LEU A 43 -0.40 6.76 -6.22
CA LEU A 43 0.59 6.46 -5.20
C LEU A 43 0.48 7.41 -4.00
N VAL A 44 0.24 8.69 -4.25
CA VAL A 44 0.05 9.70 -3.19
C VAL A 44 -1.18 9.37 -2.35
N GLU A 45 -2.30 8.98 -2.97
CA GLU A 45 -3.50 8.57 -2.22
C GLU A 45 -3.20 7.39 -1.28
N ARG A 46 -2.54 6.35 -1.79
CA ARG A 46 -2.22 5.16 -0.97
C ARG A 46 -1.17 5.47 0.10
N ARG A 47 -0.21 6.35 -0.17
CA ARG A 47 0.71 6.87 0.84
C ARG A 47 0.00 7.69 1.91
N THR A 48 -1.06 8.41 1.55
CA THR A 48 -1.88 9.15 2.51
C THR A 48 -2.58 8.18 3.46
N VAL A 49 -3.13 7.06 2.94
CA VAL A 49 -3.68 5.97 3.77
C VAL A 49 -2.61 5.40 4.70
N VAL A 50 -1.42 5.08 4.18
CA VAL A 50 -0.32 4.56 5.01
C VAL A 50 0.12 5.57 6.08
N SER A 51 0.17 6.87 5.75
CA SER A 51 0.52 7.94 6.68
C SER A 51 -0.51 8.08 7.80
N ALA A 52 -1.81 8.02 7.48
CA ALA A 52 -2.88 8.02 8.47
C ALA A 52 -2.78 6.81 9.40
N VAL A 53 -2.53 5.62 8.85
CA VAL A 53 -2.28 4.41 9.67
C VAL A 53 -1.02 4.57 10.53
N ASN A 54 0.03 5.22 10.03
CA ASN A 54 1.29 5.41 10.76
C ASN A 54 1.11 6.29 12.00
N GLN A 55 0.22 7.28 11.96
CA GLN A 55 -0.11 8.12 13.11
C GLN A 55 -0.79 7.32 14.25
N ILE A 56 -1.39 6.17 13.93
CA ILE A 56 -2.14 5.33 14.88
C ILE A 56 -1.30 4.12 15.32
N ASP A 57 -0.71 3.41 14.37
CA ASP A 57 0.03 2.18 14.59
C ASP A 57 1.17 2.05 13.56
N PRO A 58 2.40 2.51 13.91
CA PRO A 58 3.57 2.44 13.04
C PRO A 58 3.88 1.03 12.55
N SER A 59 3.65 0.01 13.37
CA SER A 59 3.85 -1.39 12.98
C SER A 59 2.92 -1.81 11.84
N SER A 60 1.66 -1.39 11.92
CA SER A 60 0.68 -1.63 10.86
C SER A 60 1.06 -0.87 9.59
N ALA A 61 1.49 0.39 9.68
CA ALA A 61 1.92 1.17 8.52
C ALA A 61 3.12 0.54 7.79
N ILE A 62 4.14 0.08 8.53
CA ILE A 62 5.29 -0.62 7.95
C ILE A 62 4.85 -1.90 7.24
N ILE A 63 3.91 -2.67 7.82
CA ILE A 63 3.35 -3.86 7.17
C ILE A 63 2.64 -3.49 5.88
N LEU A 64 1.84 -2.42 5.87
CA LEU A 64 1.13 -1.97 4.67
C LEU A 64 2.10 -1.57 3.56
N GLU A 65 3.08 -0.73 3.90
CA GLU A 65 4.08 -0.26 2.95
C GLU A 65 4.92 -1.42 2.41
N CYS A 66 5.42 -2.31 3.28
CA CYS A 66 6.30 -3.39 2.84
C CYS A 66 5.55 -4.47 2.05
N ARG A 67 4.38 -4.93 2.51
CA ARG A 67 3.68 -6.08 1.89
C ARG A 67 2.86 -5.71 0.68
N PHE A 68 2.20 -4.56 0.71
CA PHE A 68 1.20 -4.24 -0.30
C PHE A 68 1.71 -3.18 -1.28
N ILE A 69 2.50 -2.19 -0.82
CA ILE A 69 3.11 -1.19 -1.72
C ILE A 69 4.41 -1.72 -2.34
N LYS A 70 5.39 -2.11 -1.51
CA LYS A 70 6.73 -2.57 -1.96
C LYS A 70 6.79 -4.05 -2.34
N LYS A 71 5.70 -4.80 -2.12
CA LYS A 71 5.55 -6.23 -2.44
C LYS A 71 6.66 -7.13 -1.84
N TYR A 72 7.26 -6.74 -0.73
CA TYR A 72 8.28 -7.53 -0.04
C TYR A 72 7.71 -8.84 0.47
N SER A 73 8.54 -9.88 0.58
CA SER A 73 8.16 -11.13 1.24
C SER A 73 7.80 -10.90 2.72
N THR A 74 7.10 -11.86 3.33
CA THR A 74 6.81 -11.82 4.77
C THR A 74 8.10 -11.69 5.58
N GLN A 75 9.12 -12.50 5.25
CA GLN A 75 10.40 -12.47 5.94
C GLN A 75 11.08 -11.10 5.86
N LYS A 76 11.17 -10.53 4.66
CA LYS A 76 11.76 -9.19 4.45
C LYS A 76 10.95 -8.10 5.16
N THR A 77 9.63 -8.26 5.29
CA THR A 77 8.79 -7.32 6.06
C THR A 77 9.08 -7.41 7.56
N ILE A 78 9.25 -8.63 8.09
CA ILE A 78 9.63 -8.85 9.49
C ILE A 78 11.00 -8.22 9.76
N GLU A 79 11.96 -8.37 8.84
CA GLU A 79 13.26 -7.71 8.93
C GLU A 79 13.15 -6.18 8.94
N GLN A 80 12.25 -5.59 8.14
CA GLN A 80 12.01 -4.14 8.20
C GLN A 80 11.44 -3.72 9.54
N LEU A 81 10.46 -4.46 10.08
CA LEU A 81 9.90 -4.16 11.39
C LEU A 81 10.97 -4.23 12.49
N ALA A 82 11.86 -5.22 12.44
CA ALA A 82 12.96 -5.35 13.39
C ALA A 82 13.95 -4.18 13.33
N ARG A 83 14.17 -3.58 12.14
CA ARG A 83 14.99 -2.35 12.00
C ARG A 83 14.35 -1.10 12.63
N HIS A 84 13.07 -1.18 12.97
CA HIS A 84 12.31 -0.15 13.67
C HIS A 84 11.97 -0.59 15.10
N ASP A 85 12.76 -1.48 15.69
CA ASP A 85 12.60 -2.02 17.05
C ASP A 85 11.23 -2.72 17.29
N ILE A 86 10.59 -3.19 16.22
CA ILE A 86 9.31 -3.92 16.28
C ILE A 86 9.55 -5.40 15.99
N THR A 87 9.57 -6.20 17.04
CA THR A 87 9.75 -7.65 16.93
C THR A 87 8.41 -8.36 16.79
N ILE A 88 8.23 -9.11 15.70
CA ILE A 88 7.07 -9.98 15.51
C ILE A 88 7.48 -11.35 14.97
N THR A 89 6.75 -12.39 15.38
CA THR A 89 6.93 -13.75 14.85
C THR A 89 6.12 -13.94 13.57
N VAL A 90 6.50 -14.92 12.75
CA VAL A 90 5.73 -15.32 11.56
C VAL A 90 4.30 -15.73 11.93
N GLY A 91 4.12 -16.42 13.07
CA GLY A 91 2.80 -16.83 13.56
C GLY A 91 1.88 -15.64 13.86
N ASN A 92 2.41 -14.56 14.46
CA ASN A 92 1.63 -13.36 14.75
C ASN A 92 1.55 -12.38 13.57
N PHE A 93 2.41 -12.55 12.56
CA PHE A 93 2.48 -11.68 11.39
C PHE A 93 1.13 -11.54 10.69
N TYR A 94 0.43 -12.64 10.44
CA TYR A 94 -0.84 -12.61 9.70
C TYR A 94 -1.97 -11.93 10.47
N HIS A 95 -1.96 -12.02 11.80
CA HIS A 95 -2.89 -11.28 12.65
C HIS A 95 -2.63 -9.77 12.56
N ARG A 96 -1.36 -9.36 12.64
CA ARG A 96 -0.94 -7.96 12.46
C ARG A 96 -1.23 -7.44 11.05
N GLN A 97 -0.98 -8.24 10.02
CA GLN A 97 -1.32 -7.91 8.64
C GLN A 97 -2.82 -7.69 8.47
N ARG A 98 -3.65 -8.54 9.08
CA ARG A 98 -5.11 -8.35 9.05
C ARG A 98 -5.54 -7.08 9.77
N LYS A 99 -4.97 -6.78 10.94
CA LYS A 99 -5.22 -5.53 11.67
C LYS A 99 -4.88 -4.32 10.81
N ALA A 100 -3.69 -4.33 10.20
CA ALA A 100 -3.22 -3.27 9.33
C ALA A 100 -4.17 -3.01 8.15
N LEU A 101 -4.66 -4.08 7.50
CA LEU A 101 -5.64 -3.97 6.41
C LEU A 101 -6.98 -3.39 6.86
N LEU A 102 -7.43 -3.69 8.08
CA LEU A 102 -8.66 -3.10 8.61
C LEU A 102 -8.49 -1.61 8.91
N LEU A 103 -7.35 -1.20 9.47
CA LEU A 103 -7.04 0.21 9.66
C LEU A 103 -6.98 0.94 8.32
N ALA A 104 -6.32 0.36 7.32
CA ALA A 104 -6.27 0.96 5.98
C ALA A 104 -7.68 1.18 5.39
N TYR A 105 -8.58 0.22 5.57
CA TYR A 105 -9.96 0.30 5.08
C TYR A 105 -10.71 1.54 5.57
N GLU A 106 -10.43 1.98 6.79
CA GLU A 106 -11.09 3.15 7.40
C GLU A 106 -10.68 4.46 6.71
N PHE A 107 -9.46 4.52 6.17
CA PHE A 107 -8.90 5.71 5.51
C PHE A 107 -8.98 5.67 3.99
N MET A 108 -9.43 4.56 3.41
CA MET A 108 -9.61 4.47 1.98
C MET A 108 -10.70 5.43 1.49
N PRO A 109 -10.50 6.08 0.33
CA PRO A 109 -11.56 6.83 -0.31
C PRO A 109 -12.69 5.85 -0.68
N LYS A 110 -13.79 5.91 0.08
CA LYS A 110 -15.02 5.19 -0.28
C LYS A 110 -15.59 5.90 -1.50
N SER A 111 -16.04 5.14 -2.50
CA SER A 111 -16.57 5.58 -3.80
C SER A 111 -17.79 6.53 -3.76
N HIS A 112 -18.06 7.17 -2.62
CA HIS A 112 -19.19 8.06 -2.35
C HIS A 112 -18.77 9.43 -1.80
N THR A 113 -17.49 9.80 -1.82
CA THR A 113 -17.11 11.20 -1.67
C THR A 113 -16.99 11.82 -3.06
N LYS A 114 -18.09 12.42 -3.53
CA LYS A 114 -18.06 13.38 -4.64
C LYS A 114 -16.96 14.39 -4.32
N ILE A 115 -15.93 14.45 -5.15
CA ILE A 115 -15.07 15.63 -5.24
C ILE A 115 -16.02 16.76 -5.64
N VAL A 116 -16.41 17.59 -4.67
CA VAL A 116 -17.13 18.83 -4.93
C VAL A 116 -16.14 19.72 -5.67
N LYS A 117 -16.49 20.08 -6.92
CA LYS A 117 -15.78 21.06 -7.74
C LYS A 117 -15.83 22.44 -7.10
#